data_AF-A0AAP9Y8L2-F1
#
_entry.id   AF-A0AAP9Y8L2-F1
#
_cell.length_a   1.000
_cell.length_b   1.000
_cell.length_c   1.000
_cell.angle_alpha   90.00
_cell.angle_beta   90.00
_cell.angle_gamma   90.00
#
_symmetry.space_group_name_H-M   'P 1'
#
loop_
_entity.id
_entity.type
_entity.pdbx_description
1 polymer ?
#
loop_
_entity_poly.entity_id
_entity_poly.type
_entity_poly.pdbx_seq_one_letter_code
_entity_poly.pdbx_strand_id
1 'polypeptide(L)'
;MSGQVVWDSDEVSRASSILEASGENVAAYVLDTPSGVGSNEGRLSERIAKINEVIAMGSFCSLAVAQGLDAASSAFAQADDQAAAEIAAVREYLDSLDSR
;
A
#
# COMPACT_ATOMS: atom_id res chain seq x y z
N MET A 1 -0.07 30.63 6.98
CA MET A 1 -0.34 29.25 7.42
C MET A 1 -1.13 28.58 6.31
N SER A 2 -0.47 28.10 5.25
CA SER A 2 -1.15 27.28 4.23
C SER A 2 -1.54 25.95 4.88
N GLY A 3 -2.70 25.39 4.54
CA GLY A 3 -3.18 24.13 5.10
C GLY A 3 -2.14 23.02 4.93
N GLN A 4 -1.34 22.79 5.96
CA GLN A 4 -0.29 21.77 5.96
C GLN A 4 -0.98 20.42 5.98
N VAL A 5 -0.72 19.62 4.94
CA VAL A 5 -0.98 18.19 4.95
C VAL A 5 -0.09 17.61 6.06
N VAL A 6 -0.71 17.15 7.14
CA VAL A 6 -0.03 16.45 8.23
C VAL A 6 0.00 14.97 7.88
N TRP A 7 1.17 14.34 8.01
CA TRP A 7 1.28 12.89 7.83
C TRP A 7 0.64 12.17 9.01
N ASP A 8 -0.38 11.35 8.73
CA ASP A 8 -1.04 10.49 9.72
C ASP A 8 -0.64 9.04 9.45
N SER A 9 0.30 8.52 10.25
CA SER A 9 0.78 7.14 10.09
C SER A 9 -0.32 6.11 10.34
N ASP A 10 -1.26 6.40 11.23
CA ASP A 10 -2.33 5.47 11.60
C ASP A 10 -3.35 5.38 10.45
N GLU A 11 -3.66 6.50 9.80
CA GLU A 11 -4.51 6.52 8.61
C GLU A 11 -3.85 5.74 7.45
N VAL A 12 -2.54 5.90 7.25
CA VAL A 12 -1.80 5.18 6.21
C VAL A 12 -1.73 3.68 6.50
N SER A 13 -1.41 3.28 7.73
CA SER A 13 -1.42 1.87 8.13
C SER A 13 -2.81 1.24 7.97
N ARG A 14 -3.87 1.96 8.34
CA ARG A 14 -5.24 1.49 8.11
C ARG A 14 -5.54 1.32 6.63
N ALA A 15 -5.12 2.26 5.78
CA ALA A 15 -5.31 2.16 4.33
C ALA A 15 -4.55 0.97 3.73
N SER A 16 -3.32 0.74 4.15
CA SER A 16 -2.52 -0.43 3.75
C SER A 16 -3.24 -1.74 4.11
N SER A 17 -3.66 -1.91 5.37
CA SER A 17 -4.37 -3.13 5.80
C SER A 17 -5.68 -3.38 5.04
N ILE A 18 -6.42 -2.33 4.68
CA ILE A 18 -7.63 -2.47 3.86
C ILE A 18 -7.27 -2.98 2.45
N LEU A 19 -6.21 -2.45 1.85
CA LEU A 19 -5.75 -2.86 0.52
C LEU A 19 -5.19 -4.27 0.51
N GLU A 20 -4.47 -4.69 1.54
CA GLU A 20 -4.01 -6.08 1.70
C GLU A 20 -5.21 -7.03 1.80
N ALA A 21 -6.12 -6.76 2.73
CA ALA A 21 -7.32 -7.58 2.92
C ALA A 21 -8.19 -7.62 1.64
N SER A 22 -8.30 -6.50 0.93
CA SER A 22 -9.02 -6.44 -0.35
C SER A 22 -8.32 -7.26 -1.43
N GLY A 23 -7.00 -7.19 -1.51
CA GLY A 23 -6.20 -7.96 -2.46
C GLY A 23 -6.34 -9.47 -2.23
N GLU A 24 -6.24 -9.91 -0.97
CA GLU A 24 -6.44 -11.30 -0.57
C GLU A 24 -7.87 -11.77 -0.87
N ASN A 25 -8.87 -10.96 -0.54
CA ASN A 25 -10.27 -11.28 -0.76
C ASN A 25 -10.58 -11.46 -2.26
N VAL A 26 -10.07 -10.57 -3.12
CA VAL A 26 -10.23 -10.69 -4.57
C VAL A 26 -9.54 -11.95 -5.09
N ALA A 27 -8.32 -12.26 -4.66
CA ALA A 27 -7.60 -13.47 -5.07
C ALA A 27 -8.34 -14.76 -4.71
N ALA A 28 -9.19 -14.75 -3.69
CA ALA A 28 -9.96 -15.92 -3.28
C ALA A 28 -11.10 -16.30 -4.26
N TYR A 29 -11.50 -15.41 -5.17
CA TYR A 29 -12.61 -15.64 -6.11
C TYR A 29 -12.20 -16.29 -7.44
N VAL A 30 -11.22 -17.20 -7.42
CA VAL A 30 -10.86 -17.97 -8.62
C VAL A 30 -12.08 -18.75 -9.11
N LEU A 31 -12.42 -18.58 -10.39
CA LEU A 31 -13.56 -19.23 -11.02
C LEU A 31 -13.16 -20.56 -11.64
N ASP A 32 -13.95 -21.59 -11.37
CA ASP A 32 -13.81 -22.88 -12.03
C ASP A 32 -14.41 -22.86 -13.43
N THR A 33 -13.81 -23.66 -14.32
CA THR A 33 -14.37 -23.88 -15.65
C THR A 33 -15.54 -24.86 -15.55
N PRO A 34 -16.76 -24.47 -15.94
CA PRO A 34 -17.91 -25.36 -15.93
C PRO A 34 -17.80 -26.40 -17.04
N SER A 35 -18.29 -27.60 -16.77
CA SER A 35 -18.33 -28.73 -17.71
C SER A 35 -19.77 -29.06 -18.11
N GLY A 36 -19.94 -29.73 -19.26
CA GLY A 36 -21.26 -30.19 -19.70
C GLY A 36 -22.12 -29.11 -20.36
N VAL A 37 -21.51 -28.01 -20.80
CA VAL A 37 -22.20 -26.88 -21.47
C VAL A 37 -22.22 -27.02 -23.00
N GLY A 38 -21.92 -28.21 -23.51
CA GLY A 38 -22.01 -28.56 -24.92
C GLY A 38 -21.02 -27.80 -25.80
N SER A 39 -21.46 -27.39 -26.99
CA SER A 39 -20.57 -26.77 -28.00
C SER A 39 -19.93 -25.46 -27.57
N ASN A 40 -20.41 -24.83 -26.50
CA ASN A 40 -19.88 -23.57 -25.99
C ASN A 40 -18.76 -23.73 -24.96
N GLU A 41 -18.45 -24.95 -24.53
CA GLU A 41 -17.52 -25.23 -23.42
C GLU A 41 -16.17 -24.57 -23.62
N GLY A 42 -15.50 -24.80 -24.75
CA GLY A 42 -14.18 -24.21 -25.02
C GLY A 42 -14.19 -22.67 -25.02
N ARG A 43 -15.25 -22.03 -25.55
CA ARG A 43 -15.37 -20.57 -25.54
C ARG A 43 -15.57 -20.03 -24.13
N LEU A 44 -16.30 -20.77 -23.28
CA LEU A 44 -16.55 -20.38 -21.90
C LEU A 44 -15.29 -20.56 -21.05
N SER A 45 -14.54 -21.65 -21.23
CA SER A 45 -13.24 -21.86 -20.58
C SER A 45 -12.26 -20.71 -20.86
N GLU A 46 -12.16 -20.28 -22.13
CA GLU A 46 -11.27 -19.17 -22.50
C GLU A 46 -11.67 -17.85 -21.82
N ARG A 47 -12.97 -17.58 -21.70
CA ARG A 47 -13.48 -16.37 -21.04
C ARG A 47 -13.22 -16.40 -19.54
N ILE A 48 -13.41 -17.56 -18.90
CA ILE A 48 -13.12 -17.74 -17.47
C ILE A 48 -11.64 -17.58 -17.19
N ALA A 49 -10.76 -18.13 -18.03
CA ALA A 49 -9.32 -17.94 -17.89
C ALA A 49 -8.94 -16.44 -17.91
N LYS A 50 -9.51 -15.66 -18.82
CA LYS A 50 -9.30 -14.20 -18.89
C LYS A 50 -9.85 -13.47 -17.65
N ILE A 51 -10.99 -13.90 -17.12
CA ILE A 51 -11.53 -13.32 -15.88
C ILE A 51 -10.60 -13.61 -14.70
N ASN A 52 -10.12 -14.85 -14.57
CA ASN A 52 -9.18 -15.23 -13.51
C ASN A 52 -7.85 -14.45 -13.62
N GLU A 53 -7.37 -14.16 -14.82
CA GLU A 53 -6.21 -13.29 -15.04
C GLU A 53 -6.46 -11.86 -14.53
N VAL A 54 -7.63 -11.29 -14.81
CA VAL A 54 -8.02 -9.96 -14.31
C VAL A 54 -8.16 -9.96 -12.78
N ILE A 55 -8.72 -11.01 -12.19
CA ILE A 55 -8.82 -11.18 -10.73
C ILE A 55 -7.42 -11.19 -10.11
N ALA A 56 -6.50 -11.97 -10.67
CA ALA A 56 -5.12 -12.03 -10.21
C ALA A 56 -4.42 -10.67 -10.31
N MET A 57 -4.61 -9.96 -11.43
CA MET A 57 -4.06 -8.61 -11.62
C MET A 57 -4.63 -7.61 -10.61
N GLY A 58 -5.94 -7.64 -10.37
CA GLY A 58 -6.60 -6.77 -9.40
C GLY A 58 -6.08 -6.98 -7.99
N SER A 59 -5.93 -8.25 -7.58
CA SER A 59 -5.31 -8.62 -6.30
C SER A 59 -3.87 -8.08 -6.19
N PHE A 60 -3.06 -8.32 -7.22
CA PHE A 60 -1.67 -7.85 -7.28
C PHE A 60 -1.58 -6.33 -7.15
N CYS A 61 -2.39 -5.57 -7.89
CA CYS A 61 -2.39 -4.11 -7.83
C CYS A 61 -2.75 -3.61 -6.42
N SER A 62 -3.74 -4.23 -5.76
CA SER A 62 -4.12 -3.86 -4.39
C SER A 62 -2.96 -4.03 -3.40
N LEU A 63 -2.29 -5.19 -3.46
CA LEU A 63 -1.12 -5.49 -2.62
C LEU A 63 0.06 -4.57 -2.92
N ALA A 64 0.32 -4.26 -4.20
CA ALA A 64 1.40 -3.37 -4.59
C ALA A 64 1.19 -1.93 -4.08
N VAL A 65 -0.05 -1.43 -4.09
CA VAL A 65 -0.36 -0.12 -3.51
C VAL A 65 -0.20 -0.13 -1.99
N ALA A 66 -0.65 -1.19 -1.31
CA ALA A 66 -0.46 -1.34 0.15
C ALA A 66 1.02 -1.27 0.54
N GLN A 67 1.86 -2.09 -0.11
CA GLN A 67 3.31 -2.09 0.10
C GLN A 67 3.96 -0.74 -0.21
N GLY A 68 3.50 -0.05 -1.24
CA GLY A 68 3.95 1.30 -1.59
C GLY A 68 3.62 2.33 -0.50
N LEU A 69 2.42 2.24 0.10
CA LEU A 69 2.02 3.11 1.21
C LEU A 69 2.87 2.87 2.45
N ASP A 70 3.13 1.61 2.81
CA ASP A 70 3.97 1.29 3.97
C ASP A 70 5.42 1.74 3.78
N ALA A 71 5.97 1.56 2.57
CA ALA A 71 7.29 2.04 2.23
C ALA A 71 7.38 3.58 2.29
N ALA A 72 6.37 4.28 1.78
CA ALA A 72 6.29 5.74 1.86
C ALA A 72 6.20 6.20 3.33
N SER A 73 5.37 5.55 4.15
CA SER A 73 5.22 5.86 5.57
C SER A 73 6.52 5.70 6.35
N SER A 74 7.24 4.61 6.10
CA SER A 74 8.55 4.36 6.71
C SER A 74 9.58 5.41 6.28
N ALA A 75 9.59 5.82 5.01
CA ALA A 75 10.47 6.87 4.52
C ALA A 75 10.16 8.24 5.13
N PHE A 76 8.89 8.58 5.31
CA PHE A 76 8.46 9.79 6.00
C PHE A 76 8.91 9.80 7.47
N ALA A 77 8.68 8.71 8.20
CA ALA A 77 9.09 8.59 9.60
C ALA A 77 10.61 8.76 9.76
N GLN A 78 11.41 8.11 8.91
CA GLN A 78 12.87 8.26 8.94
C GLN A 78 13.33 9.69 8.64
N ALA A 79 12.68 10.38 7.70
CA ALA A 79 13.00 11.76 7.38
C ALA A 79 12.63 12.72 8.53
N ASP A 80 11.51 12.47 9.21
CA ASP A 80 11.08 13.25 10.37
C ASP A 80 12.01 13.06 11.56
N ASP A 81 12.39 11.81 11.88
CA ASP A 81 13.36 11.48 12.93
C ASP A 81 14.72 12.16 12.68
N GLN A 82 15.20 12.14 11.43
CA GLN A 82 16.44 12.80 11.04
C GLN A 82 16.34 14.33 11.20
N ALA A 83 15.23 14.94 10.77
CA ALA A 83 15.01 16.38 10.95
C ALA A 83 14.95 16.77 12.43
N ALA A 84 14.29 15.97 13.27
CA ALA A 84 14.22 16.18 14.71
C ALA A 84 15.62 16.11 15.37
N ALA A 85 16.45 15.14 14.96
CA ALA A 85 17.82 15.00 15.43
C ALA A 85 18.70 16.20 15.05
N GLU A 86 18.57 16.69 13.81
CA GLU A 86 19.30 17.88 13.33
C GLU A 86 18.89 19.14 14.11
N ILE A 87 17.59 19.33 14.36
CA ILE A 87 17.08 20.45 15.16
C ILE A 87 17.61 20.38 16.60
N ALA A 88 17.64 19.18 17.20
CA ALA A 88 18.17 18.99 18.55
C ALA A 88 19.66 19.33 18.62
N ALA A 89 20.45 18.89 17.65
CA ALA A 89 21.88 19.19 17.56
C ALA A 89 22.15 20.70 17.40
N VAL A 90 21.35 21.40 16.58
CA VAL A 90 21.46 22.86 16.44
C VAL A 90 21.13 23.57 17.75
N ARG A 91 20.09 23.11 18.47
CA ARG A 91 19.73 23.69 19.77
C ARG A 91 20.85 23.52 20.79
N GLU A 92 21.42 22.32 20.89
CA GLU A 92 22.55 22.04 21.78
C GLU A 92 23.78 22.92 21.46
N TYR A 93 24.07 23.10 20.17
CA TYR A 93 25.15 24.00 19.74
C TYR A 93 24.91 25.44 20.19
N LEU A 94 23.70 25.97 20.00
CA LEU A 94 23.36 27.33 20.41
C LEU A 94 23.44 27.52 21.94
N ASP A 95 22.93 26.56 22.71
CA ASP A 95 23.01 26.58 24.18
C ASP A 95 24.48 26.54 24.68
N SER A 96 25.36 25.86 23.94
CA SER A 96 26.80 25.84 24.22
C SER A 96 27.52 27.16 23.94
N LEU A 97 26.97 28.01 23.06
CA LEU A 97 27.50 29.34 22.76
C LEU A 97 27.05 30.36 23.79
N ASP A 98 25.80 30.29 24.26
CA ASP A 98 25.25 31.20 25.27
C ASP A 98 25.81 30.97 26.68
N SER A 99 26.40 29.79 26.93
CA SER A 99 27.05 29.43 28.20
C SER A 99 28.52 29.82 28.30
N ARG A 100 29.07 30.49 27.28
CA ARG A 100 30.46 30.99 27.21
C ARG A 100 30.54 32.49 27.46
#